data_AF-A0A4Q3YFF5-F1
#
_entry.id   AF-A0A4Q3YFF5-F1
#
_cell.length_a   1.000
_cell.length_b   1.000
_cell.length_c   1.000
_cell.angle_alpha   90.00
_cell.angle_beta   90.00
_cell.angle_gamma   90.00
#
_symmetry.space_group_name_H-M   'P 1'
#
loop_
_entity.id
_entity.type
_entity.pdbx_description
1 polymer ?
#
loop_
_entity_poly.entity_id
_entity_poly.type
_entity_poly.pdbx_seq_one_letter_code
_entity_poly.pdbx_strand_id
1 'polypeptide(L)'
;DSLGITVRIGESSASLDAEFARRNVDSASMVTAYNPFSSQEEVQANDVRQQWLQRQLDAAGVSFLAAEGRDPSGGWPPEPGVIAFGLSRAMDDRLMADFEQHAIVRIDPTGPAKLVFHPELELEADKDEC
;
A
#
# COMPACT_ATOMS: atom_id res chain seq x y z
N ASP A 1 -6.51 12.97 20.05
CA ASP A 1 -7.10 11.62 20.11
C ASP A 1 -7.60 11.18 18.76
N SER A 2 -6.75 10.52 17.98
CA SER A 2 -7.15 9.87 16.72
C SER A 2 -7.50 8.42 17.04
N LEU A 3 -8.77 8.05 16.92
CA LEU A 3 -9.29 6.68 17.01
C LEU A 3 -8.87 5.79 15.80
N GLY A 4 -7.75 6.13 15.14
CA GLY A 4 -7.31 5.53 13.88
C GLY A 4 -6.09 4.64 14.04
N ILE A 5 -5.96 3.66 13.13
CA ILE A 5 -4.76 2.83 13.04
C ILE A 5 -3.64 3.65 12.39
N THR A 6 -2.46 3.65 13.00
CA THR A 6 -1.26 4.28 12.43
C THR A 6 -0.24 3.20 12.09
N VAL A 7 0.30 3.28 10.88
CA VAL A 7 1.39 2.42 10.41
C VAL A 7 2.58 3.32 10.09
N ARG A 8 3.75 2.97 10.61
CA ARG A 8 5.02 3.67 10.33
C ARG A 8 6.01 2.67 9.75
N ILE A 9 6.68 3.04 8.66
CA ILE A 9 7.74 2.22 8.07
C ILE A 9 8.83 2.01 9.13
N GLY A 10 9.24 0.76 9.33
CA GLY A 10 10.22 0.37 10.34
C GLY A 10 9.65 0.06 11.72
N GLU A 11 8.34 0.26 11.94
CA GLU A 11 7.68 0.01 13.22
C GLU A 11 6.56 -1.04 13.09
N SER A 12 6.33 -1.81 14.15
CA SER A 12 5.16 -2.70 14.27
C SER A 12 3.93 -1.92 14.72
N SER A 13 2.74 -2.38 14.34
CA SER A 13 1.48 -1.70 14.65
C SER A 13 0.48 -2.64 15.34
N ALA A 14 0.47 -2.61 16.68
CA ALA A 14 -0.40 -3.46 17.49
C ALA A 14 -1.90 -3.30 17.20
N SER A 15 -2.32 -2.13 16.70
CA SER A 15 -3.71 -1.89 16.32
C SER A 15 -4.08 -2.57 14.98
N LEU A 16 -3.11 -2.87 14.12
CA LEU A 16 -3.32 -3.66 12.91
C LEU A 16 -3.33 -5.18 13.20
N ASP A 17 -2.61 -5.63 14.23
CA ASP A 17 -2.57 -7.05 14.68
C ASP A 17 -3.97 -7.59 14.99
N ALA A 18 -4.84 -6.78 15.59
CA ALA A 18 -6.24 -7.14 15.84
C ALA A 18 -7.03 -7.35 14.54
N GLU A 19 -6.75 -6.54 13.50
CA GLU A 19 -7.42 -6.64 12.21
C GLU A 19 -6.96 -7.87 11.41
N PHE A 20 -5.68 -8.28 11.58
CA PHE A 20 -5.14 -9.54 11.08
C PHE A 20 -5.85 -10.75 11.71
N ALA A 21 -5.89 -10.79 13.05
CA ALA A 21 -6.55 -11.88 13.78
C ALA A 21 -8.03 -12.01 13.42
N ARG A 22 -8.74 -10.87 13.31
CA ARG A 22 -10.16 -10.85 12.94
C ARG A 22 -10.44 -11.40 11.54
N ARG A 23 -9.50 -11.23 10.59
CA ARG A 23 -9.62 -11.69 9.20
C ARG A 23 -8.98 -13.05 8.96
N ASN A 24 -8.21 -13.58 9.92
CA ASN A 24 -7.41 -14.79 9.77
C ASN A 24 -6.46 -14.71 8.56
N VAL A 25 -5.71 -13.61 8.46
CA VAL A 25 -4.70 -13.34 7.43
C VAL A 25 -3.38 -12.92 8.08
N ASP A 26 -2.28 -13.05 7.34
CA ASP A 26 -0.91 -12.87 7.84
C ASP A 26 -0.12 -11.77 7.11
N SER A 27 -0.79 -11.00 6.25
CA SER A 27 -0.16 -10.01 5.39
C SER A 27 -1.13 -8.93 5.01
N ALA A 28 -0.66 -7.69 4.93
CA ALA A 28 -1.43 -6.57 4.41
C ALA A 28 -0.50 -5.62 3.67
N SER A 29 -1.06 -4.85 2.74
CA SER A 29 -0.32 -3.86 1.97
C SER A 29 -1.09 -2.55 1.95
N MET A 30 -0.39 -1.46 2.25
CA MET A 30 -0.87 -0.11 1.96
C MET A 30 -0.58 0.20 0.49
N VAL A 31 -1.64 0.47 -0.27
CA VAL A 31 -1.58 0.76 -1.70
C VAL A 31 -2.40 2.02 -2.01
N THR A 32 -1.90 2.83 -2.93
CA THR A 32 -2.54 4.01 -3.48
C THR A 32 -2.47 3.93 -5.00
N ALA A 33 -3.46 4.50 -5.69
CA ALA A 33 -3.46 4.65 -7.14
C ALA A 33 -3.15 6.09 -7.59
N TYR A 34 -2.92 6.98 -6.63
CA TYR A 34 -2.62 8.37 -6.87
C TYR A 34 -1.20 8.53 -7.42
N ASN A 35 -1.01 9.61 -8.18
CA ASN A 35 0.28 10.10 -8.65
C ASN A 35 1.18 8.98 -9.22
N PRO A 36 0.74 8.30 -10.30
CA PRO A 36 1.47 7.19 -10.91
C PRO A 36 2.91 7.56 -11.21
N PHE A 37 3.84 6.72 -10.73
CA PHE A 37 5.29 6.92 -10.75
C PHE A 37 5.71 8.32 -10.30
N SER A 38 5.01 8.82 -9.27
CA SER A 38 5.19 10.15 -8.70
C SER A 38 4.96 11.30 -9.69
N SER A 39 4.27 11.05 -10.82
CA SER A 39 3.74 12.08 -11.70
C SER A 39 2.55 12.76 -11.02
N GLN A 40 2.63 14.07 -10.79
CA GLN A 40 1.52 14.80 -10.18
C GLN A 40 0.36 14.91 -11.17
N GLU A 41 -0.75 14.23 -10.85
CA GLU A 41 -1.96 14.22 -11.65
C GLU A 41 -3.05 15.14 -11.06
N GLU A 42 -4.08 15.42 -11.86
CA GLU A 42 -5.27 16.11 -11.37
C GLU A 42 -6.01 15.25 -10.34
N VAL A 43 -6.58 15.88 -9.31
CA VAL A 43 -7.31 15.20 -8.22
C VAL A 43 -8.41 14.28 -8.76
N GLN A 44 -9.17 14.72 -9.76
CA GLN A 44 -10.24 13.92 -10.34
C GLN A 44 -9.70 12.68 -11.09
N ALA A 45 -8.56 12.79 -11.76
CA ALA A 45 -7.93 11.65 -12.42
C ALA A 45 -7.44 10.62 -11.38
N ASN A 46 -6.80 11.11 -10.33
CA ASN A 46 -6.37 10.31 -9.17
C ASN A 46 -7.57 9.60 -8.50
N ASP A 47 -8.69 10.28 -8.29
CA ASP A 47 -9.91 9.70 -7.72
C ASP A 47 -10.47 8.55 -8.57
N VAL A 48 -10.49 8.71 -9.89
CA VAL A 48 -10.96 7.67 -10.82
C VAL A 48 -10.06 6.43 -10.73
N ARG A 49 -8.74 6.61 -10.69
CA ARG A 49 -7.77 5.52 -10.52
C ARG A 49 -7.95 4.83 -9.16
N GLN A 50 -8.13 5.59 -8.08
CA GLN A 50 -8.34 5.05 -6.74
C GLN A 50 -9.65 4.26 -6.61
N GLN A 51 -10.72 4.70 -7.26
CA GLN A 51 -11.96 3.92 -7.36
C GLN A 51 -11.78 2.64 -8.19
N TRP A 52 -10.92 2.67 -9.20
CA TRP A 52 -10.58 1.47 -9.96
C TRP A 52 -9.79 0.46 -9.13
N LEU A 53 -8.84 0.91 -8.31
CA LEU A 53 -8.13 0.07 -7.31
C LEU A 53 -9.10 -0.63 -6.37
N GLN A 54 -10.00 0.12 -5.74
CA GLN A 54 -10.99 -0.45 -4.81
C GLN A 54 -11.87 -1.50 -5.49
N ARG A 55 -12.35 -1.21 -6.71
CA ARG A 55 -13.16 -2.17 -7.49
C ARG A 55 -12.39 -3.43 -7.87
N GLN A 56 -11.09 -3.32 -8.18
CA GLN A 56 -10.26 -4.48 -8.45
C GLN A 56 -10.11 -5.37 -7.21
N LEU A 57 -9.87 -4.77 -6.04
CA LEU A 57 -9.76 -5.50 -4.77
C LEU A 57 -11.09 -6.17 -4.41
N ASP A 58 -12.22 -5.47 -4.55
CA ASP A 58 -13.56 -6.01 -4.35
C ASP A 58 -13.83 -7.20 -5.28
N ALA A 59 -13.52 -7.07 -6.57
CA ALA A 59 -13.70 -8.14 -7.56
C ALA A 59 -12.82 -9.37 -7.28
N ALA A 60 -11.65 -9.17 -6.68
CA ALA A 60 -10.75 -10.22 -6.22
C ALA A 60 -11.15 -10.83 -4.86
N GLY A 61 -12.19 -10.32 -4.20
CA GLY A 61 -12.61 -10.75 -2.86
C GLY A 61 -11.64 -10.34 -1.76
N VAL A 62 -10.80 -9.35 -2.00
CA VAL A 62 -9.81 -8.85 -1.05
C VAL A 62 -10.46 -7.81 -0.14
N SER A 63 -10.47 -8.07 1.17
CA SER A 63 -10.94 -7.08 2.15
C SER A 63 -9.91 -5.97 2.33
N PHE A 64 -10.37 -4.72 2.45
CA PHE A 64 -9.51 -3.58 2.72
C PHE A 64 -10.14 -2.57 3.70
N LEU A 65 -9.31 -1.69 4.24
CA LEU A 65 -9.71 -0.50 4.98
C LEU A 65 -9.28 0.75 4.20
N ALA A 66 -10.09 1.81 4.24
CA ALA A 66 -9.67 3.12 3.75
C ALA A 66 -8.48 3.62 4.59
N ALA A 67 -7.50 4.20 3.93
CA ALA A 67 -6.29 4.70 4.56
C ALA A 67 -5.81 5.97 3.83
N GLU A 68 -4.77 6.59 4.38
CA GLU A 68 -4.15 7.76 3.78
C GLU A 68 -2.63 7.70 4.00
N GLY A 69 -1.86 7.94 2.94
CA GLY A 69 -0.44 8.22 3.03
C GLY A 69 -0.24 9.62 3.59
N ARG A 70 0.62 9.77 4.60
CA ARG A 70 0.93 11.06 5.21
C ARG A 70 2.44 11.28 5.20
N ASP A 71 2.86 12.44 4.70
CA ASP A 71 4.20 12.94 4.91
C ASP A 71 4.36 13.32 6.39
N PRO A 72 5.30 12.70 7.15
CA PRO A 72 5.54 13.04 8.55
C PRO A 72 5.95 14.50 8.77
N SER A 73 6.54 15.14 7.75
CA SER A 73 6.92 16.56 7.79
C SER A 73 5.76 17.50 7.45
N GLY A 74 4.66 16.97 6.92
CA GLY A 74 3.46 17.72 6.54
C GLY A 74 3.60 18.59 5.29
N GLY A 75 4.67 18.40 4.50
CA GLY A 75 4.91 19.16 3.27
C GLY A 75 3.97 18.77 2.14
N TRP A 76 3.42 17.55 2.18
CA TRP A 76 2.47 17.04 1.20
C TRP A 76 1.08 16.79 1.80
N PRO A 77 0.01 17.06 1.04
CA PRO A 77 -1.34 16.73 1.48
C PRO A 77 -1.47 15.21 1.69
N PRO A 78 -2.33 14.76 2.62
CA PRO A 78 -2.62 13.35 2.77
C PRO A 78 -3.14 12.75 1.46
N GLU A 79 -2.62 11.60 1.08
CA GLU A 79 -2.95 10.92 -0.15
C GLU A 79 -3.89 9.74 0.13
N PRO A 80 -5.11 9.68 -0.45
CA PRO A 80 -6.02 8.56 -0.26
C PRO A 80 -5.43 7.22 -0.71
N GLY A 81 -5.65 6.18 0.08
CA GLY A 81 -5.18 4.83 -0.20
C GLY A 81 -6.04 3.77 0.48
N VAL A 82 -5.56 2.54 0.50
CA VAL A 82 -6.18 1.41 1.19
C VAL A 82 -5.14 0.54 1.87
N ILE A 83 -5.50 -0.04 3.02
CA ILE A 83 -4.80 -1.21 3.57
C ILE A 83 -5.57 -2.45 3.12
N ALA A 84 -5.01 -3.19 2.16
CA ALA A 84 -5.57 -4.42 1.63
C ALA A 84 -4.99 -5.64 2.37
N PHE A 85 -5.83 -6.56 2.81
CA PHE A 85 -5.45 -7.68 3.67
C PHE A 85 -5.38 -9.00 2.91
N GLY A 86 -4.44 -9.87 3.30
CA GLY A 86 -4.25 -11.22 2.75
C GLY A 86 -3.62 -11.24 1.36
N LEU A 87 -2.87 -10.19 0.98
CA LEU A 87 -2.25 -10.12 -0.34
C LEU A 87 -0.99 -10.99 -0.44
N SER A 88 -0.93 -11.79 -1.50
CA SER A 88 0.30 -12.47 -1.88
C SER A 88 1.30 -11.48 -2.49
N ARG A 89 2.59 -11.81 -2.45
CA ARG A 89 3.64 -11.01 -3.11
C ARG A 89 3.35 -10.76 -4.59
N ALA A 90 2.89 -11.79 -5.30
CA ALA A 90 2.53 -11.65 -6.72
C ALA A 90 1.36 -10.68 -6.95
N MET A 91 0.41 -10.58 -6.00
CA MET A 91 -0.67 -9.60 -6.10
C MET A 91 -0.14 -8.19 -5.83
N ASP A 92 0.74 -8.01 -4.86
CA ASP A 92 1.39 -6.72 -4.61
C ASP A 92 2.17 -6.22 -5.84
N ASP A 93 2.97 -7.10 -6.45
CA ASP A 93 3.73 -6.77 -7.67
C ASP A 93 2.78 -6.37 -8.82
N ARG A 94 1.66 -7.09 -8.96
CA ARG A 94 0.64 -6.77 -9.95
C ARG A 94 -0.02 -5.43 -9.67
N LEU A 95 -0.38 -5.12 -8.42
CA LEU A 95 -0.98 -3.85 -8.07
C LEU A 95 -0.01 -2.69 -8.33
N MET A 96 1.28 -2.86 -8.02
CA MET A 96 2.30 -1.88 -8.35
C MET A 96 2.40 -1.63 -9.86
N ALA A 97 2.34 -2.68 -10.68
CA ALA A 97 2.35 -2.55 -12.13
C ALA A 97 1.06 -1.91 -12.67
N ASP A 98 -0.12 -2.43 -12.28
CA ASP A 98 -1.43 -2.00 -12.77
C ASP A 98 -1.75 -0.53 -12.39
N PHE A 99 -1.22 -0.05 -11.25
CA PHE A 99 -1.43 1.30 -10.76
C PHE A 99 -0.19 2.19 -10.84
N GLU A 100 0.87 1.71 -11.49
CA GLU A 100 2.10 2.44 -11.78
C GLU A 100 2.72 3.02 -10.50
N GLN A 101 2.87 2.21 -9.46
CA GLN A 101 3.44 2.64 -8.17
C GLN A 101 4.89 2.20 -8.06
N HIS A 102 5.77 3.09 -7.60
CA HIS A 102 7.17 2.73 -7.35
C HIS A 102 7.37 1.74 -6.21
N ALA A 103 6.46 1.75 -5.24
CA ALA A 103 6.53 0.91 -4.07
C ALA A 103 5.17 0.82 -3.38
N ILE A 104 5.03 -0.18 -2.51
CA ILE A 104 3.96 -0.29 -1.52
C ILE A 104 4.55 -0.45 -0.12
N VAL A 105 3.74 -0.26 0.91
CA VAL A 105 4.13 -0.61 2.27
C VAL A 105 3.51 -1.96 2.65
N ARG A 106 4.34 -3.00 2.74
CA ARG A 106 3.92 -4.32 3.22
C ARG A 106 4.00 -4.39 4.74
N ILE A 107 3.01 -5.03 5.34
CA ILE A 107 2.82 -5.10 6.79
C ILE A 107 2.52 -6.55 7.16
N ASP A 108 3.28 -7.06 8.12
CA ASP A 108 3.11 -8.41 8.67
C ASP A 108 2.67 -8.29 10.15
N PRO A 109 1.87 -9.22 10.71
CA PRO A 109 1.27 -9.14 12.06
C PRO A 109 2.26 -9.03 13.23
N THR A 110 3.54 -9.29 13.01
CA THR A 110 4.58 -9.26 14.06
C THR A 110 5.86 -8.57 13.60
N GLY A 111 5.86 -8.05 12.38
CA GLY A 111 7.01 -7.42 11.75
C GLY A 111 6.91 -5.90 11.75
N PRO A 112 8.02 -5.20 11.48
CA PRO A 112 7.94 -3.81 11.10
C PRO A 112 7.29 -3.70 9.72
N ALA A 113 6.53 -2.63 9.48
CA ALA A 113 6.09 -2.30 8.13
C ALA A 113 7.31 -1.98 7.24
N LYS A 114 7.31 -2.47 6.00
CA LYS A 114 8.45 -2.37 5.08
C LYS A 114 8.01 -1.77 3.76
N LEU A 115 8.88 -0.95 3.18
CA LEU A 115 8.74 -0.52 1.80
C LEU A 115 9.18 -1.69 0.90
N VAL A 116 8.31 -2.09 -0.03
CA VAL A 116 8.60 -3.08 -1.07
C VAL A 116 8.54 -2.36 -2.40
N PHE A 117 9.57 -2.50 -3.23
CA PHE A 117 9.69 -1.75 -4.48
C PHE A 117 9.03 -2.49 -5.64
N HIS A 118 8.64 -1.72 -6.66
CA HIS A 118 8.13 -2.23 -7.92
C HIS A 118 9.10 -3.30 -8.48
N PRO A 119 8.58 -4.44 -9.01
CA PRO A 119 9.41 -5.57 -9.42
C PRO A 119 10.49 -5.21 -10.45
N GLU A 120 10.22 -4.24 -11.32
CA GLU A 120 11.21 -3.77 -12.31
C GLU A 120 12.40 -3.03 -11.67
N LEU A 121 12.22 -2.38 -10.52
CA LEU A 121 13.32 -1.72 -9.79
C LEU A 121 14.19 -2.73 -9.03
N GLU A 122 13.60 -3.82 -8.54
CA GLU A 122 14.36 -4.90 -7.90
C GLU A 122 15.25 -5.65 -8.90
N LEU A 123 14.80 -5.81 -10.15
CA LEU A 123 15.58 -6.43 -11.23
C LEU A 123 16.76 -5.58 -11.71
N GLU A 124 16.75 -4.27 -11.49
CA GLU A 124 17.88 -3.39 -11.81
C GLU A 124 18.97 -3.47 -10.73
N ALA A 125 18.59 -3.59 -9.45
CA ALA A 125 19.54 -3.76 -8.35
C ALA A 125 20.37 -5.04 -8.47
N ASP A 126 19.77 -6.15 -8.93
CA ASP A 126 20.48 -7.42 -9.15
C ASP A 126 21.45 -7.39 -10.35
N LYS A 127 21.28 -6.44 -11.29
CA LYS A 127 22.16 -6.31 -12.47
C LYS A 127 23.44 -5.53 -12.18
N ASP A 128 23.42 -4.66 -11.18
CA ASP A 128 24.58 -3.86 -10.76
C ASP A 128 25.53 -4.63 -9.82
N GLU A 129 25.14 -5.83 -9.36
CA GLU A 129 25.99 -6.74 -8.56
C GLU A 129 26.76 -7.78 -9.41
N CYS A 130 26.73 -7.71 -10.74
CA CYS A 130 27.49 -8.59 -11.66
C CYS A 130 28.67 -7.89 -12.36
#